data_AF-A0A1G6D2D2-F1
#
_entry.id   AF-A0A1G6D2D2-F1
#
_cell.length_a   1.000
_cell.length_b   1.000
_cell.length_c   1.000
_cell.angle_alpha   90.00
_cell.angle_beta   90.00
_cell.angle_gamma   90.00
#
_symmetry.space_group_name_H-M   'P 1'
#
loop_
_entity.id
_entity.type
_entity.pdbx_description
1 polymer ?
#
loop_
_entity_poly.entity_id
_entity_poly.type
_entity_poly.pdbx_seq_one_letter_code
_entity_poly.pdbx_strand_id
1 'polypeptide(L)'
;MNKTACAVIALALSGAAAEAGEAIPLRGLFCQTEAQIHDASDKLRAGLPAAMVAESMNREGVHCVYADRIDYVVETPYIIDEDSRGSLFTYEASLTGIRAGDNLRPIEPPLPIYFVRPDRIAGAVAAGKV
;
A
#
# COMPACT_ATOMS: atom_id res chain seq x y z
N MET A 1 15.10 12.40 63.93
CA MET A 1 13.99 11.98 63.05
C MET A 1 14.25 12.57 61.67
N ASN A 2 15.00 11.88 60.82
CA ASN A 2 15.37 12.38 59.49
C ASN A 2 14.53 11.65 58.45
N LYS A 3 13.60 12.36 57.82
CA LYS A 3 12.87 11.87 56.65
C LYS A 3 13.54 12.44 55.40
N THR A 4 14.40 11.65 54.79
CA THR A 4 14.99 11.95 53.47
C THR A 4 13.96 11.57 52.41
N ALA A 5 13.43 12.56 51.68
CA ALA A 5 12.51 12.35 50.57
C ALA A 5 13.31 12.14 49.28
N CYS A 6 13.26 10.94 48.70
CA CYS A 6 13.76 10.69 47.36
C CYS A 6 12.68 11.08 46.34
N ALA A 7 12.89 12.17 45.61
CA ALA A 7 12.11 12.51 44.44
C ALA A 7 12.58 11.65 43.25
N VAL A 8 11.72 10.75 42.78
CA VAL A 8 11.94 10.01 41.53
C VAL A 8 11.52 10.93 40.37
N ILE A 9 12.49 11.42 39.62
CA ILE A 9 12.24 12.13 38.36
C ILE A 9 11.91 11.06 37.32
N ALA A 10 10.63 10.88 37.04
CA ALA A 10 10.18 10.12 35.87
C ALA A 10 10.53 10.95 34.63
N LEU A 11 11.64 10.64 33.97
CA LEU A 11 11.87 11.11 32.61
C LEU A 11 10.79 10.48 31.72
N ALA A 12 9.80 11.29 31.34
CA ALA A 12 8.93 10.99 30.24
C ALA A 12 9.79 10.89 28.98
N LEU A 13 10.12 9.66 28.59
CA LEU A 13 10.53 9.33 27.24
C LEU A 13 9.34 9.66 26.34
N SER A 14 9.25 10.92 25.91
CA SER A 14 8.55 11.27 24.69
C SER A 14 9.31 10.64 23.55
N GLY A 15 9.09 9.33 23.38
CA GLY A 15 9.32 8.67 22.11
C GLY A 15 8.55 9.49 21.09
N ALA A 16 9.27 10.07 20.14
CA ALA A 16 8.68 10.57 18.92
C ALA A 16 7.97 9.36 18.30
N ALA A 17 6.68 9.23 18.57
CA ALA A 17 5.81 8.46 17.73
C ALA A 17 5.93 9.14 16.38
N ALA A 18 6.72 8.54 15.47
CA ALA A 18 6.56 8.82 14.07
C ALA A 18 5.05 8.75 13.82
N GLU A 19 4.46 9.85 13.36
CA GLU A 19 3.05 9.88 12.98
C GLU A 19 2.91 8.83 11.89
N ALA A 20 2.52 7.61 12.29
CA ALA A 20 2.23 6.53 11.38
C ALA A 20 1.12 7.08 10.48
N GLY A 21 1.43 7.28 9.21
CA GLY A 21 0.46 7.73 8.23
C GLY A 21 -0.80 6.86 8.31
N GLU A 22 -1.96 7.44 8.08
CA GLU A 22 -3.23 6.71 8.17
C GLU A 22 -3.16 5.48 7.25
N ALA A 23 -3.24 4.30 7.85
CA ALA A 23 -3.02 3.05 7.14
C ALA A 23 -4.31 2.65 6.40
N ILE A 24 -4.25 2.58 5.07
CA ILE A 24 -5.45 2.42 4.23
C ILE A 24 -5.59 0.96 3.75
N PRO A 25 -6.75 0.31 3.92
CA PRO A 25 -7.00 -1.01 3.37
C PRO A 25 -7.16 -0.94 1.83
N LEU A 26 -6.46 -1.83 1.12
CA LEU A 26 -6.44 -1.90 -0.33
C LEU A 26 -6.85 -3.27 -0.85
N ARG A 27 -7.50 -3.22 -2.01
CA ARG A 27 -7.86 -4.36 -2.88
C ARG A 27 -7.57 -3.98 -4.32
N GLY A 28 -7.30 -4.98 -5.17
CA GLY A 28 -6.97 -4.73 -6.58
C GLY A 28 -5.98 -5.73 -7.16
N LEU A 29 -5.41 -5.37 -8.30
CA LEU A 29 -4.34 -6.11 -8.94
C LEU A 29 -3.00 -5.51 -8.51
N PHE A 30 -2.16 -6.33 -7.89
CA PHE A 30 -0.84 -5.98 -7.37
C PHE A 30 0.23 -6.65 -8.23
N CYS A 31 1.32 -5.96 -8.55
CA CYS A 31 2.44 -6.53 -9.30
C CYS A 31 3.77 -6.27 -8.60
N GLN A 32 4.78 -7.07 -8.92
CA GLN A 32 6.09 -7.01 -8.26
C GLN A 32 6.89 -5.75 -8.65
N THR A 33 6.69 -5.22 -9.85
CA THR A 33 7.43 -4.05 -10.35
C THR A 33 6.53 -3.00 -10.98
N GLU A 34 7.03 -1.77 -11.05
CA GLU A 34 6.37 -0.65 -11.75
C GLU A 34 6.07 -0.99 -13.22
N ALA A 35 7.06 -1.55 -13.94
CA ALA A 35 6.89 -1.93 -15.33
C ALA A 35 5.77 -2.97 -15.54
N GLN A 36 5.64 -3.94 -14.61
CA GLN A 36 4.58 -4.93 -14.66
C GLN A 36 3.21 -4.32 -14.37
N ILE A 37 3.10 -3.39 -13.42
CA ILE A 37 1.81 -2.75 -13.16
C ILE A 37 1.38 -1.84 -14.31
N HIS A 38 2.32 -1.22 -15.03
CA HIS A 38 2.00 -0.45 -16.24
C HIS A 38 1.47 -1.35 -17.36
N ASP A 39 2.13 -2.48 -17.66
CA ASP A 39 1.63 -3.45 -18.65
C ASP A 39 0.26 -4.02 -18.25
N ALA A 40 0.07 -4.33 -16.96
CA ALA A 40 -1.22 -4.76 -16.44
C ALA A 40 -2.29 -3.67 -16.59
N SER A 41 -1.94 -2.41 -16.31
CA SER A 41 -2.85 -1.27 -16.44
C SER A 41 -3.28 -1.04 -17.89
N ASP A 42 -2.37 -1.19 -18.86
CA ASP A 42 -2.69 -1.08 -20.28
C ASP A 42 -3.66 -2.18 -20.74
N LYS A 43 -3.50 -3.41 -20.23
CA LYS A 43 -4.44 -4.51 -20.49
C LYS A 43 -5.81 -4.25 -19.87
N LEU A 44 -5.87 -3.71 -18.66
CA LEU A 44 -7.13 -3.30 -18.02
C LEU A 44 -7.82 -2.18 -18.82
N ARG A 45 -7.07 -1.18 -19.29
CA ARG A 45 -7.59 -0.10 -20.16
C ARG A 45 -8.12 -0.62 -21.49
N ALA A 46 -7.51 -1.69 -22.02
CA ALA A 46 -8.02 -2.40 -23.20
C ALA A 46 -9.29 -3.22 -22.92
N GLY A 47 -9.80 -3.23 -21.69
CA GLY A 47 -11.06 -3.86 -21.29
C GLY A 47 -10.92 -5.31 -20.83
N LEU A 48 -9.70 -5.81 -20.61
CA LEU A 48 -9.52 -7.16 -20.09
C LEU A 48 -9.91 -7.22 -18.61
N PRO A 49 -10.61 -8.28 -18.16
CA PRO A 49 -10.89 -8.49 -16.74
C PRO A 49 -9.60 -8.66 -15.92
N ALA A 50 -9.54 -8.11 -14.70
CA ALA A 50 -8.36 -8.17 -13.84
C ALA A 50 -7.85 -9.61 -13.58
N ALA A 51 -8.75 -10.58 -13.47
CA ALA A 51 -8.39 -11.99 -13.33
C ALA A 51 -7.65 -12.52 -14.57
N MET A 52 -8.10 -12.17 -15.79
CA MET A 52 -7.42 -12.54 -17.03
C MET A 52 -6.09 -11.82 -17.20
N VAL A 53 -6.01 -10.56 -16.75
CA VAL A 53 -4.75 -9.83 -16.72
C VAL A 53 -3.76 -10.54 -15.80
N ALA A 54 -4.15 -10.87 -14.56
CA ALA A 54 -3.29 -11.62 -13.63
C ALA A 54 -2.82 -12.96 -14.22
N GLU A 55 -3.72 -13.73 -14.82
CA GLU A 55 -3.38 -15.00 -15.48
C GLU A 55 -2.38 -14.79 -16.62
N SER A 56 -2.62 -13.80 -17.48
CA SER A 56 -1.71 -13.47 -18.58
C SER A 56 -0.34 -13.01 -18.08
N MET A 57 -0.30 -12.19 -17.03
CA MET A 57 0.94 -11.71 -16.44
C MET A 57 1.72 -12.86 -15.81
N ASN A 58 1.03 -13.89 -15.30
CA ASN A 58 1.65 -14.97 -14.55
C ASN A 58 2.05 -16.20 -15.36
N ARG A 59 2.05 -16.11 -16.69
CA ARG A 59 2.25 -17.28 -17.57
C ARG A 59 3.63 -17.93 -17.39
N GLU A 60 4.66 -17.14 -17.13
CA GLU A 60 6.06 -17.60 -17.04
C GLU A 60 6.61 -17.54 -15.60
N GLY A 61 5.81 -17.08 -14.64
CA GLY A 61 6.18 -16.88 -13.23
C GLY A 61 5.10 -16.10 -12.48
N VAL A 62 5.14 -16.07 -11.15
CA VAL A 62 4.18 -15.26 -10.37
C VAL A 62 4.65 -13.80 -10.36
N HIS A 63 3.96 -12.95 -11.10
CA HIS A 63 4.31 -11.53 -11.28
C HIS A 63 3.26 -10.59 -10.71
N CYS A 64 1.98 -10.96 -10.79
CA CYS A 64 0.87 -10.18 -10.28
C CYS A 64 -0.11 -11.03 -9.48
N VAL A 65 -0.75 -10.45 -8.47
CA VAL A 65 -1.79 -11.09 -7.65
C VAL A 65 -3.02 -10.20 -7.66
N TYR A 66 -4.18 -10.77 -7.99
CA TYR A 66 -5.46 -10.11 -7.79
C TYR A 66 -5.97 -10.44 -6.39
N ALA A 67 -6.01 -9.44 -5.51
CA ALA A 67 -6.49 -9.57 -4.15
C ALA A 67 -7.86 -8.91 -4.02
N ASP A 68 -8.92 -9.73 -4.13
CA ASP A 68 -10.31 -9.36 -3.86
C ASP A 68 -10.72 -9.64 -2.41
N ARG A 69 -10.02 -10.56 -1.73
CA ARG A 69 -10.32 -11.06 -0.38
C ARG A 69 -9.27 -10.74 0.67
N ILE A 70 -8.12 -10.20 0.26
CA ILE A 70 -7.02 -9.85 1.17
C ILE A 70 -6.89 -8.34 1.14
N ASP A 71 -7.13 -7.71 2.30
CA ASP A 71 -7.00 -6.27 2.45
C ASP A 71 -5.55 -5.97 2.84
N TYR A 72 -4.81 -5.34 1.93
CA TYR A 72 -3.46 -4.87 2.22
C TYR A 72 -3.52 -3.54 2.96
N VAL A 73 -2.61 -3.33 3.91
CA VAL A 73 -2.51 -2.09 4.66
C VAL A 73 -1.23 -1.38 4.24
N VAL A 74 -1.37 -0.16 3.73
CA VAL A 74 -0.25 0.63 3.21
C VAL A 74 -0.13 1.98 3.89
N GLU A 75 1.07 2.55 3.81
CA GLU A 75 1.35 3.95 4.11
C GLU A 75 1.51 4.77 2.83
N THR A 76 0.98 6.00 2.84
CA THR A 76 1.17 7.07 1.84
C THR A 76 1.17 6.58 0.38
N PRO A 77 0.00 6.26 -0.19
CA PRO A 77 -0.07 5.84 -1.59
C PRO A 77 0.25 7.02 -2.53
N TYR A 78 1.14 6.79 -3.50
CA TYR A 78 1.49 7.72 -4.56
C TYR A 78 0.81 7.32 -5.86
N ILE A 79 0.16 8.26 -6.55
CA ILE A 79 -0.38 8.03 -7.90
C ILE A 79 0.78 8.18 -8.88
N ILE A 80 1.18 7.09 -9.52
CA ILE A 80 2.28 7.05 -10.48
C ILE A 80 1.80 7.11 -11.93
N ASP A 81 0.53 6.75 -12.17
CA ASP A 81 -0.12 6.89 -13.46
C ASP A 81 -1.64 7.03 -13.27
N GLU A 82 -2.29 7.83 -14.11
CA GLU A 82 -3.74 8.03 -14.13
C GLU A 82 -4.18 8.05 -15.59
N ASP A 83 -5.17 7.24 -15.93
CA ASP A 83 -5.67 7.30 -17.30
C ASP A 83 -6.39 8.64 -17.59
N SER A 84 -6.40 9.06 -18.85
CA SER A 84 -7.00 10.35 -19.26
C SER A 84 -8.52 10.44 -19.05
N ARG A 85 -9.18 9.33 -18.71
CA ARG A 85 -10.61 9.24 -18.42
C ARG A 85 -10.90 9.19 -16.91
N GLY A 86 -9.86 9.19 -16.07
CA GLY A 86 -9.95 9.01 -14.62
C GLY A 86 -10.54 7.65 -14.21
N SER A 87 -10.50 6.63 -15.07
CA SER A 87 -11.13 5.32 -14.82
C SER A 87 -10.23 4.31 -14.13
N LEU A 88 -8.91 4.50 -14.17
CA LEU A 88 -7.90 3.66 -13.55
C LEU A 88 -6.74 4.52 -13.04
N PHE A 89 -6.37 4.27 -11.79
CA PHE A 89 -5.26 4.87 -11.09
C PHE A 89 -4.25 3.80 -10.74
N THR A 90 -2.99 4.04 -11.09
CA THR A 90 -1.85 3.20 -10.76
C THR A 90 -1.10 3.83 -9.61
N TYR A 91 -0.70 3.00 -8.65
CA TYR A 91 -0.09 3.45 -7.41
C TYR A 91 1.22 2.75 -7.12
N GLU A 92 2.07 3.46 -6.41
CA GLU A 92 3.15 2.93 -5.60
C GLU A 92 2.81 3.18 -4.11
N ALA A 93 3.07 2.23 -3.24
CA ALA A 93 2.93 2.42 -1.79
C ALA A 93 3.88 1.53 -1.00
N SER A 94 4.02 1.82 0.30
CA SER A 94 4.74 0.95 1.24
C SER A 94 3.75 0.07 2.00
N LEU A 95 3.81 -1.25 1.76
CA LEU A 95 3.04 -2.27 2.44
C LEU A 95 3.58 -2.48 3.86
N THR A 96 2.75 -2.17 4.84
CA THR A 96 3.08 -2.28 6.27
C THR A 96 2.31 -3.39 6.97
N GLY A 97 1.29 -3.97 6.32
CA GLY A 97 0.60 -5.13 6.86
C GLY A 97 -0.41 -5.77 5.91
N ILE A 98 -0.87 -6.96 6.29
CA ILE A 98 -1.94 -7.71 5.63
C ILE A 98 -3.05 -7.94 6.64
N ARG A 99 -4.29 -7.59 6.28
CA ARG A 99 -5.48 -7.91 7.07
C ARG A 99 -6.19 -9.14 6.49
N ALA A 100 -6.41 -10.13 7.35
CA ALA A 100 -7.12 -11.37 7.03
C ALA A 100 -8.23 -11.60 8.07
N GLY A 101 -9.47 -11.28 7.68
CA GLY A 101 -10.56 -11.12 8.64
C GLY A 101 -10.26 -9.96 9.60
N ASP A 102 -10.42 -10.19 10.89
CA ASP A 102 -10.14 -9.17 11.92
C ASP A 102 -8.66 -9.10 12.34
N ASN A 103 -7.81 -9.96 11.79
CA ASN A 103 -6.41 -10.04 12.19
C ASN A 103 -5.52 -9.20 11.26
N LEU A 104 -4.80 -8.23 11.84
CA LEU A 104 -3.73 -7.50 11.17
C LEU A 104 -2.40 -8.21 11.39
N ARG A 105 -1.70 -8.55 10.31
CA ARG A 105 -0.34 -9.10 10.32
C ARG A 105 0.62 -8.03 9.82
N PRO A 106 1.50 -7.47 10.68
CA PRO A 106 2.44 -6.45 10.26
C PRO A 106 3.52 -7.03 9.34
N ILE A 107 4.09 -6.18 8.50
CA ILE A 107 5.21 -6.48 7.62
C ILE A 107 6.35 -5.53 7.97
N GLU A 108 7.48 -6.09 8.39
CA GLU A 108 8.68 -5.35 8.77
C GLU A 108 9.93 -5.99 8.13
N PRO A 109 10.75 -5.22 7.39
CA PRO A 109 10.54 -3.82 7.02
C PRO A 109 9.37 -3.66 6.03
N PRO A 110 8.76 -2.45 5.91
CA PRO A 110 7.75 -2.19 4.89
C PRO A 110 8.24 -2.55 3.50
N LEU A 111 7.35 -3.10 2.68
CA LEU A 111 7.69 -3.55 1.32
C LEU A 111 7.08 -2.62 0.27
N PRO A 112 7.83 -2.17 -0.75
CA PRO A 112 7.24 -1.43 -1.85
C PRO A 112 6.27 -2.34 -2.62
N ILE A 113 5.10 -1.80 -2.95
CA ILE A 113 4.08 -2.49 -3.76
C ILE A 113 3.55 -1.57 -4.84
N TYR A 114 3.15 -2.18 -5.96
CA TYR A 114 2.54 -1.51 -7.09
C TYR A 114 1.16 -2.09 -7.36
N PHE A 115 0.14 -1.24 -7.51
CA PHE A 115 -1.21 -1.72 -7.70
C PHE A 115 -2.09 -0.75 -8.49
N VAL A 116 -3.19 -1.27 -9.03
CA VAL A 116 -4.14 -0.49 -9.83
C VAL A 116 -5.56 -0.60 -9.25
N ARG A 117 -6.28 0.52 -9.23
CA ARG A 117 -7.68 0.62 -8.78
C ARG A 117 -8.50 1.51 -9.70
N PRO A 118 -9.82 1.25 -9.82
CA PRO A 118 -10.72 2.13 -10.55
C PRO A 118 -11.07 3.42 -9.78
N ASP A 119 -10.82 3.45 -8.47
CA ASP A 119 -11.12 4.58 -7.60
C ASP A 119 -9.86 5.27 -7.08
N ARG A 120 -9.94 6.60 -6.96
CA ARG A 120 -8.88 7.41 -6.37
C ARG A 120 -8.84 7.21 -4.86
N ILE A 121 -7.68 6.85 -4.30
CA ILE A 121 -7.49 6.77 -2.85
C ILE A 121 -7.46 8.19 -2.27
N ALA A 122 -8.30 8.43 -1.26
CA ALA A 122 -8.28 9.70 -0.52
C ALA A 122 -6.91 9.90 0.15
N GLY A 123 -6.34 11.10 0.03
CA GLY A 123 -5.01 11.41 0.54
C GLY A 123 -3.85 10.90 -0.31
N ALA A 124 -4.10 10.20 -1.43
CA ALA A 124 -3.03 9.81 -2.34
C ALA A 124 -2.37 11.03 -2.99
N VAL A 125 -1.04 11.04 -2.95
CA VAL A 125 -0.21 12.13 -3.46
C VAL A 125 0.09 11.85 -4.93
N ALA A 126 -0.17 12.79 -5.83
CA ALA A 126 0.30 12.64 -7.20
C ALA A 126 1.83 12.60 -7.18
N ALA A 127 2.45 11.59 -7.77
CA ALA A 127 3.89 11.57 -7.93
C ALA A 127 4.27 12.81 -8.73
N GLY A 128 4.81 13.81 -8.04
CA GLY A 128 5.38 14.98 -8.67
C GLY A 128 6.55 14.47 -9.49
N LYS A 129 6.51 14.67 -10.82
CA LYS A 129 7.74 14.75 -11.60
C LYS A 129 8.62 15.78 -10.92
N VAL A 130 9.62 15.32 -10.18
CA VAL A 130 10.76 16.14 -9.79
C VAL A 130 11.59 16.38 -11.04
#